data_AF-A0AAN7MVL9-F1
#
_entry.id   AF-A0AAN7MVL9-F1
#
_cell.length_a   1.000
_cell.length_b   1.000
_cell.length_c   1.000
_cell.angle_alpha   90.00
_cell.angle_beta   90.00
_cell.angle_gamma   90.00
#
_symmetry.space_group_name_H-M   'P 1'
#
loop_
_entity.id
_entity.type
_entity.pdbx_description
1 polymer ?
#
loop_
_entity_poly.entity_id
_entity_poly.type
_entity_poly.pdbx_seq_one_letter_code
_entity_poly.pdbx_strand_id
1 'polypeptide(L)'
;MWTSSSSDTPKEKSSDQKSLRRLAQNREAARKSRLRKKAYVQQLESSRMKLAQLEQELQGTRQKGKFSLGSGDQSHSTSGVLVFDAEYARWIDEHSKQIAELRTAVNAHASDAELRTAVDNVTTHFDDIFRIKSTAAKVDIFHVLSGMWKTPVERCFIWIGGFRSSELLKLLLNQLEPLTEQQLTSICNLQLSSQQAEDALSQGMEALQQSLAETLANGSAGPLDPSGHVGNYMGQMAMAMGKIGTLEGFLHQADNLRQQTLQQMHRILTTRQSAQALLAINDYFSRLRSLGSLWLARPYE
;
A
#
# COMPACT_ATOMS: atom_id res chain seq x y z
N MET A 1 81.41 75.31 -26.02
CA MET A 1 80.06 75.74 -26.43
C MET A 1 79.41 74.57 -27.15
N TRP A 2 78.15 74.32 -26.85
CA TRP A 2 77.24 73.29 -27.39
C TRP A 2 77.23 71.92 -26.70
N THR A 3 75.98 71.51 -26.51
CA THR A 3 75.35 70.61 -25.56
C THR A 3 74.95 69.28 -26.21
N SER A 4 74.37 68.41 -25.38
CA SER A 4 73.38 67.35 -25.70
C SER A 4 73.97 65.95 -25.83
N SER A 5 73.38 64.88 -25.28
CA SER A 5 72.01 64.73 -24.79
C SER A 5 71.95 63.59 -23.76
N SER A 6 71.54 63.91 -22.52
CA SER A 6 70.95 62.94 -21.60
C SER A 6 69.45 62.94 -21.88
N SER A 7 68.95 61.87 -22.50
CA SER A 7 67.51 61.70 -22.76
C SER A 7 66.97 60.49 -22.00
N ASP A 8 66.81 60.64 -20.69
CA ASP A 8 65.92 59.77 -19.92
C ASP A 8 64.48 60.22 -20.17
N THR A 9 63.74 59.42 -20.91
CA THR A 9 62.41 59.79 -21.40
C THR A 9 61.32 59.68 -20.32
N PRO A 10 60.37 60.63 -20.22
CA PRO A 10 59.26 60.59 -19.25
C PRO A 10 58.18 59.53 -19.55
N LYS A 11 58.26 58.83 -20.69
CA LYS A 11 57.29 57.77 -21.07
C LYS A 11 57.48 56.47 -20.29
N GLU A 12 58.72 56.11 -19.97
CA GLU A 12 59.06 54.84 -19.30
C GLU A 12 58.58 54.85 -17.83
N LYS A 13 58.82 55.94 -17.10
CA LYS A 13 58.31 56.16 -15.74
C LYS A 13 56.78 56.13 -15.63
N SER A 14 56.04 56.59 -16.65
CA SER A 14 54.57 56.56 -16.64
C SER A 14 54.01 55.16 -16.94
N SER A 15 54.70 54.38 -17.76
CA SER A 15 54.39 52.96 -18.02
C SER A 15 54.57 52.12 -16.76
N ASP A 16 55.67 52.34 -16.03
CA ASP A 16 55.95 51.68 -14.75
C ASP A 16 54.96 52.07 -13.64
N GLN A 17 54.55 53.33 -13.59
CA GLN A 17 53.53 53.75 -12.63
C GLN A 17 52.15 53.11 -12.94
N LYS A 18 51.83 52.91 -14.22
CA LYS A 18 50.61 52.22 -14.66
C LYS A 18 50.67 50.71 -14.40
N SER A 19 51.83 50.09 -14.57
CA SER A 19 52.04 48.67 -14.27
C SER A 19 51.95 48.40 -12.75
N LEU A 20 52.53 49.26 -11.92
CA LEU A 20 52.43 49.20 -10.46
C LEU A 20 50.99 49.35 -9.95
N ARG A 21 50.20 50.26 -10.54
CA ARG A 21 48.76 50.40 -10.23
C ARG A 21 47.96 49.15 -10.59
N ARG A 22 48.21 48.55 -11.75
CA ARG A 22 47.57 47.28 -12.15
C ARG A 22 47.94 46.13 -11.22
N LEU A 23 49.20 46.05 -10.79
CA LEU A 23 49.65 45.03 -9.84
C LEU A 23 48.97 45.20 -8.47
N ALA A 24 48.82 46.44 -7.99
CA ALA A 24 48.12 46.73 -6.74
C ALA A 24 46.63 46.35 -6.82
N GLN A 25 45.94 46.70 -7.92
CA GLN A 25 44.55 46.30 -8.16
C GLN A 25 44.39 44.78 -8.26
N ASN A 26 45.32 44.08 -8.93
CA ASN A 26 45.30 42.63 -9.03
C ASN A 26 45.50 41.97 -7.66
N ARG A 27 46.42 42.49 -6.84
CA ARG A 27 46.62 42.05 -5.45
C ARG A 27 45.35 42.24 -4.62
N GLU A 28 44.68 43.38 -4.75
CA GLU A 28 43.44 43.65 -4.02
C GLU A 28 42.28 42.76 -4.51
N ALA A 29 42.15 42.57 -5.83
CA ALA A 29 41.17 41.68 -6.44
C ALA A 29 41.38 40.22 -6.01
N ALA A 30 42.63 39.75 -5.98
CA ALA A 30 43.00 38.43 -5.48
C ALA A 30 42.65 38.27 -4.00
N ARG A 31 42.88 39.31 -3.17
CA ARG A 31 42.53 39.29 -1.74
C ARG A 31 41.01 39.22 -1.54
N LYS A 32 40.24 40.02 -2.28
CA LYS A 32 38.75 39.99 -2.27
C LYS A 32 38.21 38.64 -2.78
N SER A 33 38.81 38.06 -3.82
CA SER A 33 38.44 36.74 -4.32
C SER A 33 38.68 35.64 -3.27
N ARG A 34 39.85 35.65 -2.62
CA ARG A 34 40.16 34.72 -1.51
C ARG A 34 39.18 34.85 -0.35
N LEU A 35 38.82 36.08 0.04
CA LEU A 35 37.83 36.32 1.09
C LEU A 35 36.44 35.76 0.73
N ARG A 36 35.96 35.99 -0.50
CA ARG A 36 34.69 35.42 -0.96
C ARG A 36 34.71 33.89 -1.00
N LYS A 37 35.78 33.30 -1.51
CA LYS A 37 35.96 31.83 -1.51
C LYS A 37 35.98 31.27 -0.09
N LYS A 38 36.67 31.94 0.84
CA LYS A 38 36.71 31.54 2.25
C LYS A 38 35.32 31.60 2.90
N ALA A 39 34.58 32.68 2.66
CA ALA A 39 33.20 32.81 3.15
C ALA A 39 32.27 31.74 2.56
N TYR A 40 32.41 31.43 1.27
CA TYR A 40 31.63 30.39 0.60
C TYR A 40 31.94 28.99 1.15
N VAL A 41 33.22 28.67 1.39
CA VAL A 41 33.62 27.39 2.01
C VAL A 41 33.07 27.28 3.43
N GLN A 42 33.14 28.35 4.24
CA GLN A 42 32.52 28.36 5.57
C GLN A 42 31.01 28.16 5.51
N GLN A 43 30.33 28.75 4.52
CA GLN A 43 28.91 28.52 4.31
C GLN A 43 28.62 27.06 3.96
N LEU A 44 29.42 26.43 3.09
CA LEU A 44 29.29 25.01 2.75
C LEU A 44 29.56 24.08 3.94
N GLU A 45 30.53 24.40 4.78
CA GLU A 45 30.77 23.65 6.02
C GLU A 45 29.58 23.77 6.97
N SER A 46 29.02 24.98 7.11
CA SER A 46 27.82 25.20 7.93
C SER A 46 26.59 24.47 7.39
N SER A 47 26.40 24.42 6.06
CA SER A 47 25.29 23.69 5.45
C SER A 47 25.47 22.19 5.58
N ARG A 48 26.70 21.67 5.44
CA ARG A 48 27.02 20.25 5.66
C ARG A 48 26.71 19.81 7.08
N MET A 49 27.06 20.62 8.08
CA MET A 49 26.76 20.32 9.49
C MET A 49 25.25 20.33 9.76
N LYS A 50 24.50 21.29 9.19
CA LYS A 50 23.03 21.30 9.27
C LYS A 50 22.41 20.08 8.59
N LEU A 51 22.94 19.66 7.45
CA LEU A 51 22.50 18.46 6.74
C LEU A 51 22.73 17.21 7.58
N ALA A 52 23.91 17.05 8.16
CA ALA A 52 24.20 15.93 9.06
C ALA A 52 23.29 15.92 10.31
N GLN A 53 22.98 17.09 10.87
CA GLN A 53 22.02 17.20 11.98
C GLN A 53 20.61 16.82 11.54
N LEU A 54 20.13 17.31 10.40
CA LEU A 54 18.83 16.94 9.85
C LEU A 54 18.75 15.45 9.51
N GLU A 55 19.82 14.85 8.99
CA GLU A 55 19.91 13.41 8.75
C GLU A 55 19.86 12.62 10.05
N GLN A 56 20.53 13.08 11.11
CA GLN A 56 20.47 12.45 12.43
C GLN A 56 19.09 12.58 13.07
N GLU A 57 18.43 13.74 12.94
CA GLU A 57 17.05 13.96 13.37
C GLU A 57 16.08 13.11 12.54
N LEU A 58 16.32 12.93 11.24
CA LEU A 58 15.53 12.09 10.35
C LEU A 58 15.71 10.60 10.68
N GLN A 59 16.94 10.15 10.96
CA GLN A 59 17.20 8.79 11.43
C GLN A 59 16.59 8.56 12.82
N GLY A 60 16.66 9.54 13.72
CA GLY A 60 16.04 9.51 15.04
C GLY A 60 14.51 9.48 14.96
N THR A 61 13.90 10.25 14.06
CA THR A 61 12.46 10.22 13.76
C THR A 61 12.05 9.02 12.91
N ARG A 62 12.96 8.31 12.25
CA ARG A 62 12.69 7.05 11.55
C ARG A 62 12.80 5.84 12.48
N GLN A 63 13.69 5.87 13.46
CA GLN A 63 13.70 4.91 14.57
C GLN A 63 12.53 5.15 15.53
N LYS A 64 12.24 6.41 15.88
CA LYS A 64 11.01 6.76 16.58
C LYS A 64 9.78 6.60 15.70
N GLY A 65 9.86 6.76 14.39
CA GLY A 65 8.77 6.56 13.42
C GLY A 65 8.50 5.10 13.08
N LYS A 66 9.42 4.20 13.42
CA LYS A 66 9.14 2.77 13.61
C LYS A 66 8.34 2.49 14.90
N PHE A 67 8.19 3.48 15.79
CA PHE A 67 7.50 3.38 17.08
C PHE A 67 6.55 4.56 17.42
N SER A 68 6.26 5.46 16.49
CA SER A 68 5.58 6.73 16.76
C SER A 68 5.27 7.43 15.44
N LEU A 69 4.18 7.01 14.80
CA LEU A 69 3.64 7.69 13.64
C LEU A 69 2.45 8.59 14.00
N GLY A 70 2.20 9.00 15.25
CA GLY A 70 1.05 9.88 15.50
C GLY A 70 0.77 10.15 16.97
N SER A 71 1.02 11.39 17.37
CA SER A 71 0.54 11.93 18.65
C SER A 71 -0.99 12.02 18.62
N GLY A 72 -1.65 11.29 19.53
CA GLY A 72 -3.02 11.58 19.97
C GLY A 72 -3.95 10.38 20.08
N ASP A 73 -4.04 9.56 19.03
CA ASP A 73 -5.08 8.51 18.93
C ASP A 73 -4.57 7.21 18.30
N GLN A 74 -3.27 7.16 17.97
CA GLN A 74 -2.68 6.10 17.18
C GLN A 74 -2.34 4.85 17.99
N SER A 75 -2.30 4.92 19.32
CA SER A 75 -2.06 3.73 20.15
C SER A 75 -3.16 2.68 19.97
N HIS A 76 -4.41 3.11 19.79
CA HIS A 76 -5.53 2.21 19.51
C HIS A 76 -5.49 1.66 18.07
N SER A 77 -5.17 2.49 17.08
CA SER A 77 -5.10 2.08 15.67
C SER A 77 -3.91 1.16 15.37
N THR A 78 -2.69 1.47 15.83
CA THR A 78 -1.54 0.56 15.66
C THR A 78 -1.73 -0.74 16.45
N SER A 79 -2.37 -0.67 17.62
CA SER A 79 -2.74 -1.88 18.36
C SER A 79 -3.76 -2.71 17.58
N GLY A 80 -4.76 -2.09 16.97
CA GLY A 80 -5.78 -2.78 16.15
C GLY A 80 -5.21 -3.46 14.92
N VAL A 81 -4.29 -2.80 14.22
CA VAL A 81 -3.56 -3.35 13.07
C VAL A 81 -2.76 -4.61 13.48
N LEU A 82 -2.00 -4.53 14.58
CA LEU A 82 -1.22 -5.66 15.08
C LEU A 82 -2.10 -6.81 15.58
N VAL A 83 -3.26 -6.50 16.18
CA VAL A 83 -4.24 -7.51 16.61
C VAL A 83 -4.81 -8.24 15.42
N PHE A 84 -5.24 -7.52 14.37
CA PHE A 84 -5.77 -8.14 13.16
C PHE A 84 -4.72 -9.02 12.47
N ASP A 85 -3.48 -8.55 12.33
CA ASP A 85 -2.41 -9.33 11.69
C ASP A 85 -2.12 -10.64 12.48
N ALA A 86 -2.15 -10.58 13.81
CA ALA A 86 -2.00 -11.75 14.67
C ALA A 86 -3.19 -12.72 14.56
N GLU A 87 -4.42 -12.20 14.53
CA GLU A 87 -5.63 -13.02 14.33
C GLU A 87 -5.66 -13.67 12.95
N TYR A 88 -5.23 -12.93 11.92
CA TYR A 88 -5.11 -13.44 10.56
C TYR A 88 -4.05 -14.56 10.47
N ALA A 89 -2.88 -14.37 11.08
CA ALA A 89 -1.84 -15.40 11.14
C ALA A 89 -2.37 -16.67 11.82
N ARG A 90 -3.04 -16.53 12.96
CA ARG A 90 -3.69 -17.65 13.65
C ARG A 90 -4.75 -18.34 12.79
N TRP A 91 -5.55 -17.57 12.04
CA TRP A 91 -6.54 -18.11 11.11
C TRP A 91 -5.89 -18.93 9.99
N ILE A 92 -4.75 -18.47 9.45
CA ILE A 92 -3.98 -19.20 8.43
C ILE A 92 -3.40 -20.51 8.98
N ASP A 93 -2.86 -20.49 10.19
CA ASP A 93 -2.31 -21.69 10.82
C ASP A 93 -3.41 -22.74 11.02
N GLU A 94 -4.58 -22.32 11.50
CA GLU A 94 -5.71 -23.23 11.69
C GLU A 94 -6.29 -23.73 10.37
N HIS A 95 -6.42 -22.84 9.38
CA HIS A 95 -6.83 -23.23 8.03
C HIS A 95 -5.88 -24.29 7.44
N SER A 96 -4.57 -24.13 7.65
CA SER A 96 -3.57 -25.06 7.16
C SER A 96 -3.71 -26.46 7.79
N LYS A 97 -4.07 -26.54 9.08
CA LYS A 97 -4.37 -27.81 9.75
C LYS A 97 -5.62 -28.47 9.19
N GLN A 98 -6.72 -27.74 9.08
CA GLN A 98 -7.98 -28.27 8.55
C GLN A 98 -7.83 -28.74 7.10
N ILE A 99 -7.07 -28.02 6.27
CA ILE A 99 -6.75 -28.45 4.92
C ILE A 99 -5.88 -29.71 4.90
N ALA A 100 -4.92 -29.86 5.83
CA ALA A 100 -4.13 -31.07 5.95
C ALA A 100 -4.98 -32.28 6.36
N GLU A 101 -5.92 -32.10 7.28
CA GLU A 101 -6.92 -33.11 7.66
C GLU A 101 -7.81 -33.50 6.48
N LEU A 102 -8.37 -32.52 5.78
CA LEU A 102 -9.21 -32.74 4.59
C LEU A 102 -8.44 -33.52 3.51
N ARG A 103 -7.18 -33.11 3.24
CA ARG A 103 -6.30 -33.81 2.28
C ARG A 103 -6.03 -35.24 2.71
N THR A 104 -5.81 -35.48 4.00
CA THR A 104 -5.61 -36.83 4.55
C THR A 104 -6.86 -37.68 4.38
N ALA A 105 -8.05 -37.14 4.68
CA ALA A 105 -9.32 -37.84 4.51
C ALA A 105 -9.61 -38.18 3.04
N VAL A 106 -9.33 -37.26 2.11
CA VAL A 106 -9.45 -37.50 0.67
C VAL A 106 -8.51 -38.62 0.22
N ASN A 107 -7.23 -38.57 0.62
CA ASN A 107 -6.23 -39.58 0.24
C ASN A 107 -6.51 -40.97 0.85
N ALA A 108 -7.05 -41.01 2.06
CA ALA A 108 -7.46 -42.24 2.72
C ALA A 108 -8.77 -42.83 2.16
N HIS A 109 -9.39 -42.17 1.17
CA HIS A 109 -10.69 -42.54 0.62
C HIS A 109 -11.76 -42.66 1.70
N ALA A 110 -11.76 -41.73 2.65
CA ALA A 110 -12.71 -41.68 3.75
C ALA A 110 -14.17 -41.73 3.26
N SER A 111 -15.05 -42.13 4.16
CA SER A 111 -16.49 -42.19 3.88
C SER A 111 -17.04 -40.79 3.58
N ASP A 112 -18.16 -40.73 2.86
CA ASP A 112 -18.81 -39.45 2.55
C ASP A 112 -19.29 -38.71 3.80
N ALA A 113 -19.54 -39.41 4.91
CA ALA A 113 -19.89 -38.80 6.19
C ALA A 113 -18.69 -38.08 6.81
N GLU A 114 -17.53 -38.74 6.88
CA GLU A 114 -16.28 -38.17 7.41
C GLU A 114 -15.81 -37.00 6.55
N LEU A 115 -15.84 -37.14 5.22
CA LEU A 115 -15.51 -36.05 4.30
C LEU A 115 -16.46 -34.86 4.47
N ARG A 116 -17.75 -35.11 4.72
CA ARG A 116 -18.72 -34.02 4.93
C ARG A 116 -18.36 -33.22 6.18
N THR A 117 -18.04 -33.88 7.29
CA THR A 117 -17.59 -33.20 8.51
C THR A 117 -16.34 -32.35 8.24
N ALA A 118 -15.34 -32.88 7.53
CA ALA A 118 -14.13 -32.13 7.21
C ALA A 118 -14.40 -30.92 6.28
N VAL A 119 -15.27 -31.10 5.27
CA VAL A 119 -15.71 -30.02 4.37
C VAL A 119 -16.47 -28.94 5.14
N ASP A 120 -17.39 -29.33 6.02
CA ASP A 120 -18.20 -28.40 6.81
C ASP A 120 -17.31 -27.59 7.77
N ASN A 121 -16.31 -28.22 8.39
CA ASN A 121 -15.33 -27.54 9.24
C ASN A 121 -14.53 -26.48 8.46
N VAL A 122 -13.99 -26.82 7.28
CA VAL A 122 -13.27 -25.84 6.45
C VAL A 122 -14.19 -24.73 5.95
N THR A 123 -15.44 -25.07 5.60
CA THR A 123 -16.42 -24.10 5.10
C THR A 123 -16.78 -23.09 6.17
N THR A 124 -17.09 -23.55 7.38
CA THR A 124 -17.40 -22.67 8.53
C THR A 124 -16.18 -21.84 8.95
N HIS A 125 -14.95 -22.34 8.76
CA HIS A 125 -13.73 -21.57 9.01
C HIS A 125 -13.58 -20.34 8.09
N PHE A 126 -14.19 -20.33 6.90
CA PHE A 126 -14.24 -19.11 6.07
C PHE A 126 -15.10 -18.01 6.71
N ASP A 127 -16.13 -18.35 7.46
CA ASP A 127 -16.98 -17.35 8.14
C ASP A 127 -16.16 -16.58 9.20
N ASP A 128 -15.21 -17.26 9.84
CA ASP A 128 -14.34 -16.65 10.84
C ASP A 128 -13.46 -15.54 10.26
N ILE A 129 -12.90 -15.71 9.05
CA ILE A 129 -12.07 -14.65 8.44
C ILE A 129 -12.90 -13.43 8.06
N PHE A 130 -14.14 -13.61 7.60
CA PHE A 130 -15.04 -12.49 7.32
C PHE A 130 -15.42 -11.74 8.61
N ARG A 131 -15.64 -12.47 9.72
CA ARG A 131 -15.88 -11.85 11.04
C ARG A 131 -14.66 -11.08 11.56
N ILE A 132 -13.46 -11.66 11.44
CA ILE A 132 -12.19 -11.01 11.84
C ILE A 132 -11.99 -9.72 11.04
N LYS A 133 -12.17 -9.77 9.71
CA LYS A 133 -12.10 -8.57 8.85
C LYS A 133 -13.14 -7.52 9.20
N SER A 134 -14.40 -7.92 9.44
CA SER A 134 -15.45 -6.98 9.82
C SER A 134 -15.13 -6.27 11.13
N THR A 135 -14.52 -6.97 12.09
CA THR A 135 -14.08 -6.38 13.36
C THR A 135 -12.91 -5.42 13.13
N ALA A 136 -11.91 -5.83 12.34
CA ALA A 136 -10.76 -4.98 12.02
C ALA A 136 -11.14 -3.73 11.21
N ALA A 137 -12.11 -3.84 10.30
CA ALA A 137 -12.59 -2.75 9.47
C ALA A 137 -13.18 -1.58 10.27
N LYS A 138 -13.78 -1.87 11.44
CA LYS A 138 -14.30 -0.85 12.37
C LYS A 138 -13.19 -0.05 13.04
N VAL A 139 -11.99 -0.61 13.12
CA VAL A 139 -10.82 0.04 13.72
C VAL A 139 -9.98 0.72 12.65
N ASP A 140 -9.69 0.01 11.55
CA ASP A 140 -8.94 0.51 10.41
C ASP A 140 -9.35 -0.21 9.10
N ILE A 141 -10.32 0.38 8.41
CA ILE A 141 -10.77 -0.09 7.09
C ILE A 141 -9.66 -0.03 6.03
N PHE A 142 -8.73 0.92 6.14
CA PHE A 142 -7.67 1.10 5.15
C PHE A 142 -6.61 0.00 5.27
N HIS A 143 -6.31 -0.47 6.47
CA HIS A 143 -5.44 -1.65 6.66
C HIS A 143 -6.02 -2.90 5.98
N VAL A 144 -7.33 -3.14 6.14
CA VAL A 144 -8.00 -4.29 5.51
C VAL A 144 -8.03 -4.15 3.99
N LEU A 145 -8.45 -2.99 3.46
CA LEU A 145 -8.61 -2.76 2.02
C LEU A 145 -7.27 -2.69 1.27
N SER A 146 -6.21 -2.14 1.89
CA SER A 146 -4.87 -2.08 1.29
C SER A 146 -4.18 -3.45 1.20
N GLY A 147 -4.67 -4.44 1.95
CA GLY A 147 -4.11 -5.79 1.94
C GLY A 147 -2.75 -5.90 2.61
N MET A 148 -2.38 -4.98 3.50
CA MET A 148 -1.04 -4.96 4.12
C MET A 148 -0.73 -6.22 4.95
N TRP A 149 -1.76 -6.94 5.36
CA TRP A 149 -1.73 -8.26 5.99
C TRP A 149 -1.40 -9.42 5.03
N LYS A 150 -1.20 -9.14 3.74
CA LYS A 150 -0.91 -10.12 2.67
C LYS A 150 0.46 -9.88 2.04
N THR A 151 1.01 -10.92 1.41
CA THR A 151 2.26 -10.77 0.63
C THR A 151 2.05 -9.80 -0.55
N PRO A 152 3.10 -9.14 -1.07
CA PRO A 152 2.98 -8.24 -2.21
C PRO A 152 2.32 -8.87 -3.44
N VAL A 153 2.61 -10.15 -3.71
CA VAL A 153 2.03 -10.89 -4.83
C VAL A 153 0.55 -11.13 -4.64
N GLU A 154 0.11 -11.55 -3.45
CA GLU A 154 -1.31 -11.73 -3.15
C GLU A 154 -2.09 -10.42 -3.27
N ARG A 155 -1.49 -9.30 -2.88
CA ARG A 155 -2.12 -7.97 -2.96
C ARG A 155 -2.52 -7.59 -4.39
N CYS A 156 -1.83 -8.08 -5.41
CA CYS A 156 -2.21 -7.87 -6.81
C CYS A 156 -3.56 -8.47 -7.19
N PHE A 157 -4.06 -9.44 -6.41
CA PHE A 157 -5.31 -10.15 -6.66
C PHE A 157 -6.41 -9.79 -5.66
N ILE A 158 -6.20 -8.77 -4.84
CA ILE A 158 -7.21 -8.29 -3.89
C ILE A 158 -8.21 -7.39 -4.61
N TRP A 159 -9.49 -7.72 -4.44
CA TRP A 159 -10.64 -6.93 -4.82
C TRP A 159 -11.49 -6.69 -3.55
N ILE A 160 -11.69 -5.44 -3.13
CA ILE A 160 -12.47 -5.07 -1.94
C ILE A 160 -12.20 -6.02 -0.74
N GLY A 161 -10.96 -6.01 -0.26
CA GLY A 161 -10.51 -6.77 0.92
C GLY A 161 -10.38 -8.29 0.75
N GLY A 162 -10.60 -8.88 -0.43
CA GLY A 162 -10.48 -10.33 -0.63
C GLY A 162 -10.38 -10.75 -2.09
N PHE A 163 -10.73 -12.00 -2.41
CA PHE A 163 -10.71 -12.51 -3.80
C PHE A 163 -12.01 -12.16 -4.55
N ARG A 164 -11.99 -12.24 -5.89
CA ARG A 164 -13.21 -12.27 -6.71
C ARG A 164 -13.76 -13.69 -6.77
N SER A 165 -15.03 -13.86 -6.43
CA SER A 165 -15.71 -15.14 -6.41
C SER A 165 -15.88 -15.70 -7.82
N SER A 166 -16.15 -14.85 -8.81
CA SER A 166 -16.27 -15.26 -10.22
C SER A 166 -14.96 -15.88 -10.75
N GLU A 167 -13.82 -15.25 -10.46
CA GLU A 167 -12.49 -15.73 -10.85
C GLU A 167 -12.14 -17.03 -10.12
N LEU A 168 -12.53 -17.14 -8.85
CA LEU A 168 -12.34 -18.38 -8.09
C LEU A 168 -13.12 -19.55 -8.71
N LEU A 169 -14.40 -19.34 -9.05
CA LEU A 169 -15.23 -20.36 -9.71
C LEU A 169 -14.67 -20.76 -11.07
N LYS A 170 -14.19 -19.79 -11.86
CA LYS A 170 -13.53 -20.03 -13.15
C LYS A 170 -12.30 -20.92 -13.01
N LEU A 171 -11.49 -20.67 -11.99
CA LEU A 171 -10.30 -21.48 -11.69
C LEU A 171 -10.68 -22.92 -11.31
N LEU A 172 -11.79 -23.10 -10.59
CA LEU A 172 -12.28 -24.41 -10.17
C LEU A 172 -12.87 -25.24 -11.30
N LEU A 173 -13.56 -24.60 -12.25
CA LEU A 173 -14.11 -25.29 -13.44
C LEU A 173 -13.04 -26.08 -14.21
N ASN A 174 -11.79 -25.58 -14.22
CA ASN A 174 -10.68 -26.25 -14.91
C ASN A 174 -10.02 -27.37 -14.09
N GLN A 175 -10.38 -27.53 -12.81
CA GLN A 175 -9.73 -28.47 -11.88
C GLN A 175 -10.66 -29.56 -11.36
N LEU A 176 -11.98 -29.34 -11.43
CA LEU A 176 -12.99 -30.28 -10.95
C LEU A 176 -13.51 -31.12 -12.12
N GLU A 177 -12.94 -32.30 -12.30
CA GLU A 177 -13.49 -33.33 -13.20
C GLU A 177 -13.68 -34.66 -12.47
N PRO A 178 -14.81 -35.38 -12.68
CA PRO A 178 -15.94 -35.03 -13.55
C PRO A 178 -17.04 -34.20 -12.83
N LEU A 179 -17.60 -33.21 -13.54
CA LEU A 179 -18.83 -32.49 -13.18
C LEU A 179 -19.97 -32.90 -14.13
N THR A 180 -21.21 -32.99 -13.63
CA THR A 180 -22.36 -33.22 -14.52
C THR A 180 -22.69 -31.97 -15.33
N GLU A 181 -23.38 -32.12 -16.47
CA GLU A 181 -23.84 -30.96 -17.26
C GLU A 181 -24.71 -29.98 -16.46
N GLN A 182 -25.54 -30.51 -15.56
CA GLN A 182 -26.36 -29.71 -14.65
C GLN A 182 -25.49 -28.93 -13.65
N GLN A 183 -24.45 -29.56 -13.09
CA GLN A 183 -23.51 -28.90 -12.18
C GLN A 183 -22.73 -27.81 -12.91
N LEU A 184 -22.20 -28.11 -14.11
CA LEU A 184 -21.49 -27.14 -14.94
C LEU A 184 -22.35 -25.91 -15.24
N THR A 185 -23.58 -26.13 -15.71
CA THR A 185 -24.53 -25.04 -15.99
C THR A 185 -24.81 -24.21 -14.72
N SER A 186 -24.98 -24.87 -13.58
CA SER A 186 -25.25 -24.20 -12.29
C SER A 186 -24.05 -23.38 -11.81
N ILE A 187 -22.82 -23.89 -11.95
CA ILE A 187 -21.59 -23.16 -11.62
C ILE A 187 -21.38 -21.98 -12.57
N CYS A 188 -21.60 -22.13 -13.88
CA CYS A 188 -21.53 -21.02 -14.84
C CYS A 188 -22.54 -19.91 -14.51
N ASN A 189 -23.77 -20.27 -14.13
CA ASN A 189 -24.78 -19.30 -13.69
C ASN A 189 -24.35 -18.58 -12.40
N LEU A 190 -23.80 -19.33 -11.44
CA LEU A 190 -23.27 -18.77 -10.19
C LEU A 190 -22.08 -17.84 -10.43
N GLN A 191 -21.20 -18.19 -11.37
CA GLN A 191 -20.08 -17.36 -11.78
C GLN A 191 -20.57 -16.05 -12.40
N LEU A 192 -21.53 -16.13 -13.33
CA LEU A 192 -22.10 -14.96 -14.00
C LEU A 192 -22.80 -14.02 -13.01
N SER A 193 -23.63 -14.57 -12.11
CA SER A 193 -24.32 -13.75 -11.11
C SER A 193 -23.35 -13.14 -10.10
N SER A 194 -22.31 -13.88 -9.70
CA SER A 194 -21.23 -13.35 -8.85
C SER A 194 -20.53 -12.19 -9.56
N GLN A 195 -20.14 -12.35 -10.82
CA GLN A 195 -19.47 -11.29 -11.60
C GLN A 195 -20.32 -10.02 -11.68
N GLN A 196 -21.63 -10.14 -11.94
CA GLN A 196 -22.53 -8.99 -12.01
C GLN A 196 -22.60 -8.23 -10.67
N ALA A 197 -22.67 -8.95 -9.55
CA ALA A 197 -22.65 -8.34 -8.23
C ALA A 197 -21.29 -7.68 -7.92
N GLU A 198 -20.19 -8.32 -8.31
CA GLU A 198 -18.85 -7.73 -8.17
C GLU A 198 -18.68 -6.45 -9.00
N ASP A 199 -19.21 -6.41 -10.22
CA ASP A 199 -19.14 -5.25 -11.10
C ASP A 199 -19.98 -4.09 -10.53
N ALA A 200 -21.18 -4.38 -10.02
CA ALA A 200 -22.01 -3.38 -9.34
C ALA A 200 -21.30 -2.80 -8.10
N LEU A 201 -20.67 -3.64 -7.28
CA LEU A 201 -19.89 -3.19 -6.11
C LEU A 201 -18.66 -2.38 -6.52
N SER A 202 -17.98 -2.78 -7.59
CA SER A 202 -16.81 -2.05 -8.13
C SER A 202 -17.21 -0.66 -8.61
N GLN A 203 -18.29 -0.56 -9.40
CA GLN A 203 -18.84 0.72 -9.86
C GLN A 203 -19.27 1.62 -8.70
N GLY A 204 -19.90 1.05 -7.66
CA GLY A 204 -20.25 1.80 -6.45
C GLY A 204 -19.01 2.34 -5.71
N MET A 205 -17.94 1.56 -5.61
CA MET A 205 -16.68 1.98 -5.01
C MET A 205 -16.01 3.10 -5.81
N GLU A 206 -15.99 2.98 -7.15
CA GLU A 206 -15.47 4.02 -8.04
C GLU A 206 -16.26 5.33 -7.92
N ALA A 207 -17.59 5.26 -7.89
CA ALA A 207 -18.45 6.43 -7.68
C ALA A 207 -18.21 7.09 -6.30
N LEU A 208 -17.98 6.28 -5.26
CA LEU A 208 -17.62 6.78 -3.93
C LEU A 208 -16.28 7.53 -3.96
N GLN A 209 -15.26 6.94 -4.59
CA GLN A 209 -13.92 7.54 -4.71
C GLN A 209 -13.97 8.84 -5.50
N GLN A 210 -14.72 8.88 -6.61
CA GLN A 210 -14.93 10.08 -7.41
C GLN A 210 -15.62 11.17 -6.59
N SER A 211 -16.68 10.81 -5.87
CA SER A 211 -17.42 11.76 -5.02
C SER A 211 -16.57 12.27 -3.85
N LEU A 212 -15.67 11.45 -3.30
CA LEU A 212 -14.68 11.86 -2.30
C LEU A 212 -13.68 12.86 -2.89
N ALA A 213 -13.15 12.59 -4.08
CA ALA A 213 -12.23 13.48 -4.78
C ALA A 213 -12.86 14.85 -5.07
N GLU A 214 -14.10 14.88 -5.58
CA GLU A 214 -14.86 16.11 -5.81
C GLU A 214 -15.10 16.88 -4.51
N THR A 215 -15.46 16.17 -3.44
CA THR A 215 -15.64 16.79 -2.12
C THR A 215 -14.37 17.48 -1.70
N LEU A 216 -13.19 16.86 -1.88
CA LEU A 216 -11.88 17.42 -1.51
C LEU A 216 -11.41 18.55 -2.45
N ALA A 217 -11.78 18.53 -3.72
CA ALA A 217 -11.41 19.56 -4.70
C ALA A 217 -12.22 20.87 -4.51
N ASN A 218 -13.50 20.78 -4.13
CA ASN A 218 -14.42 21.91 -4.10
C ASN A 218 -14.20 22.91 -2.93
N GLY A 219 -13.34 22.60 -1.96
CA GLY A 219 -13.03 23.47 -0.82
C GLY A 219 -12.03 24.61 -1.10
N SER A 220 -11.49 24.69 -2.32
CA SER A 220 -10.43 25.65 -2.69
C SER A 220 -10.91 26.87 -3.50
N ALA A 221 -12.21 27.00 -3.79
CA ALA A 221 -12.72 27.98 -4.76
C ALA A 221 -13.57 29.09 -4.11
N GLY A 222 -12.94 30.06 -3.47
CA GLY A 222 -13.59 31.31 -3.04
C GLY A 222 -12.56 32.43 -2.78
N PRO A 223 -12.85 33.71 -3.13
CA PRO A 223 -11.95 34.82 -2.85
C PRO A 223 -11.68 34.94 -1.35
N LEU A 224 -10.43 35.26 -0.99
CA LEU A 224 -9.91 35.28 0.37
C LEU A 224 -10.73 36.16 1.32
N ASP A 225 -11.58 35.54 2.15
CA ASP A 225 -12.08 36.13 3.38
C ASP A 225 -11.36 35.45 4.57
N PRO A 226 -10.53 36.16 5.36
CA PRO A 226 -9.67 35.56 6.39
C PRO A 226 -10.42 34.83 7.52
N SER A 227 -11.73 35.04 7.66
CA SER A 227 -12.54 34.56 8.78
C SER A 227 -13.43 33.35 8.45
N GLY A 228 -13.72 33.08 7.17
CA GLY A 228 -14.63 32.01 6.71
C GLY A 228 -13.96 30.68 6.37
N HIS A 229 -12.62 30.61 6.43
CA HIS A 229 -11.82 29.52 5.87
C HIS A 229 -11.91 28.20 6.66
N VAL A 230 -11.91 28.27 7.99
CA VAL A 230 -11.88 27.08 8.85
C VAL A 230 -13.24 26.36 8.82
N GLY A 231 -14.36 27.09 8.82
CA GLY A 231 -15.70 26.49 8.79
C GLY A 231 -16.00 25.72 7.50
N ASN A 232 -15.58 26.26 6.34
CA ASN A 232 -15.77 25.59 5.06
C ASN A 232 -14.90 24.32 4.94
N TYR A 233 -13.63 24.40 5.34
CA TYR A 233 -12.72 23.26 5.35
C TYR A 233 -13.18 22.15 6.31
N MET A 234 -13.63 22.51 7.52
CA MET A 234 -14.14 21.55 8.49
C MET A 234 -15.41 20.85 7.99
N GLY A 235 -16.34 21.59 7.39
CA GLY A 235 -17.55 20.99 6.79
C GLY A 235 -17.21 20.04 5.63
N GLN A 236 -16.27 20.43 4.78
CA GLN A 236 -15.75 19.59 3.69
C GLN A 236 -15.10 18.30 4.21
N MET A 237 -14.26 18.41 5.24
CA MET A 237 -13.59 17.26 5.83
C MET A 237 -14.58 16.34 6.56
N ALA A 238 -15.61 16.89 7.21
CA ALA A 238 -16.69 16.10 7.79
C ALA A 238 -17.47 15.31 6.73
N MET A 239 -17.76 15.91 5.56
CA MET A 239 -18.37 15.20 4.43
C MET A 239 -17.46 14.09 3.88
N ALA A 240 -16.17 14.39 3.71
CA ALA A 240 -15.17 13.41 3.27
C ALA A 240 -15.06 12.22 4.25
N MET A 241 -15.04 12.49 5.56
CA MET A 241 -15.05 11.48 6.61
C MET A 241 -16.33 10.63 6.57
N GLY A 242 -17.49 11.25 6.35
CA GLY A 242 -18.75 10.53 6.17
C GLY A 242 -18.71 9.57 4.97
N LYS A 243 -18.11 10.00 3.85
CA LYS A 243 -17.90 9.14 2.67
C LYS A 243 -16.95 7.98 2.97
N ILE A 244 -15.82 8.24 3.65
CA ILE A 244 -14.88 7.20 4.08
C ILE A 244 -15.58 6.16 4.96
N GLY A 245 -16.49 6.59 5.84
CA GLY A 245 -17.30 5.69 6.67
C GLY A 245 -18.15 4.68 5.88
N THR A 246 -18.47 4.95 4.62
CA THR A 246 -19.23 4.01 3.77
C THR A 246 -18.39 2.83 3.25
N LEU A 247 -17.05 2.90 3.34
CA LEU A 247 -16.14 1.84 2.89
C LEU A 247 -16.36 0.51 3.64
N GLU A 248 -16.71 0.56 4.93
CA GLU A 248 -17.07 -0.63 5.70
C GLU A 248 -18.25 -1.38 5.06
N GLY A 249 -19.25 -0.64 4.58
CA GLY A 249 -20.42 -1.21 3.92
C GLY A 249 -20.08 -1.93 2.62
N PHE A 250 -19.12 -1.43 1.84
CA PHE A 250 -18.64 -2.11 0.63
C PHE A 250 -17.87 -3.39 0.96
N LEU A 251 -16.99 -3.34 1.96
CA LEU A 251 -16.27 -4.53 2.40
C LEU A 251 -17.23 -5.62 2.90
N HIS A 252 -18.21 -5.24 3.71
CA HIS A 252 -19.21 -6.17 4.21
C HIS A 252 -20.04 -6.81 3.08
N GLN A 253 -20.48 -6.03 2.09
CA GLN A 253 -21.20 -6.56 0.93
C GLN A 253 -20.33 -7.51 0.09
N ALA A 254 -19.05 -7.18 -0.11
CA ALA A 254 -18.12 -8.03 -0.84
C ALA A 254 -17.84 -9.35 -0.10
N ASP A 255 -17.66 -9.33 1.22
CA ASP A 255 -17.48 -10.54 2.02
C ASP A 255 -18.76 -11.39 2.09
N ASN A 256 -19.95 -10.78 2.18
CA ASN A 256 -21.22 -11.50 2.08
C ASN A 256 -21.37 -12.19 0.72
N LEU A 257 -21.00 -11.53 -0.37
CA LEU A 257 -21.01 -12.13 -1.71
C LEU A 257 -20.10 -13.36 -1.76
N ARG A 258 -18.88 -13.28 -1.23
CA ARG A 258 -17.95 -14.43 -1.14
C ARG A 258 -18.56 -15.59 -0.36
N GLN A 259 -19.11 -15.29 0.81
CA GLN A 259 -19.72 -16.30 1.67
C GLN A 259 -20.89 -16.99 0.97
N GLN A 260 -21.80 -16.22 0.36
CA GLN A 260 -22.93 -16.76 -0.39
C GLN A 260 -22.50 -17.59 -1.60
N THR A 261 -21.50 -17.14 -2.35
CA THR A 261 -20.97 -17.89 -3.49
C THR A 261 -20.36 -19.22 -3.06
N LEU A 262 -19.56 -19.24 -1.98
CA LEU A 262 -19.00 -20.48 -1.44
C LEU A 262 -20.11 -21.45 -0.98
N GLN A 263 -21.09 -20.96 -0.24
CA GLN A 263 -22.24 -21.77 0.21
C GLN A 263 -23.04 -22.34 -0.97
N GLN A 264 -23.29 -21.53 -2.00
CA GLN A 264 -24.03 -21.98 -3.17
C GLN A 264 -23.22 -22.99 -4.01
N MET A 265 -21.91 -22.80 -4.11
CA MET A 265 -21.02 -23.79 -4.72
C MET A 265 -21.11 -25.14 -4.00
N HIS A 266 -21.05 -25.15 -2.66
CA HIS A 266 -21.20 -26.37 -1.87
C HIS A 266 -22.55 -27.06 -2.04
N ARG A 267 -23.63 -26.32 -2.32
CA ARG A 267 -24.95 -26.90 -2.64
C ARG A 267 -25.00 -27.54 -4.03
N ILE A 268 -24.21 -27.04 -4.98
CA ILE A 268 -24.16 -27.57 -6.36
C ILE A 268 -23.28 -28.83 -6.41
N LEU A 269 -22.16 -28.82 -5.68
CA LEU A 269 -21.18 -29.88 -5.69
C LEU A 269 -21.56 -31.04 -4.76
N THR A 270 -21.13 -32.26 -5.10
CA THR A 270 -21.11 -33.36 -4.14
C THR A 270 -20.07 -33.09 -3.04
N THR A 271 -20.08 -33.86 -1.96
CA THR A 271 -19.08 -33.68 -0.89
C THR A 271 -17.67 -33.99 -1.34
N ARG A 272 -17.46 -34.96 -2.22
CA ARG A 272 -16.13 -35.24 -2.78
C ARG A 272 -15.64 -34.11 -3.67
N GLN A 273 -16.51 -33.60 -4.54
CA GLN A 273 -16.19 -32.43 -5.37
C GLN A 273 -15.94 -31.18 -4.51
N SER A 274 -16.71 -30.98 -3.43
CA SER A 274 -16.48 -29.90 -2.47
C SER A 274 -15.13 -30.02 -1.77
N ALA A 275 -14.75 -31.23 -1.35
CA ALA A 275 -13.44 -31.48 -0.75
C ALA A 275 -12.31 -31.14 -1.74
N GLN A 276 -12.42 -31.61 -2.99
CA GLN A 276 -11.46 -31.29 -4.06
C GLN A 276 -11.41 -29.79 -4.35
N ALA A 277 -12.57 -29.12 -4.37
CA ALA A 277 -12.66 -27.68 -4.60
C ALA A 277 -11.92 -26.89 -3.52
N LEU A 278 -12.16 -27.21 -2.25
CA LEU A 278 -11.49 -26.57 -1.12
C LEU A 278 -9.96 -26.77 -1.16
N LEU A 279 -9.50 -27.97 -1.52
CA LEU A 279 -8.08 -28.23 -1.71
C LEU A 279 -7.48 -27.40 -2.86
N ALA A 280 -8.17 -27.32 -4.00
CA ALA A 280 -7.75 -26.52 -5.15
C ALA A 280 -7.71 -25.02 -4.83
N ILE A 281 -8.71 -24.50 -4.08
CA ILE A 281 -8.73 -23.11 -3.58
C ILE A 281 -7.51 -22.86 -2.69
N ASN A 282 -7.25 -23.75 -1.71
CA ASN A 282 -6.10 -23.59 -0.83
C ASN A 282 -4.77 -23.62 -1.61
N ASP A 283 -4.62 -24.54 -2.56
CA ASP A 283 -3.38 -24.70 -3.31
C ASP A 283 -3.11 -23.47 -4.18
N TYR A 284 -4.15 -22.86 -4.75
CA TYR A 284 -4.04 -21.59 -5.46
C TYR A 284 -3.50 -20.47 -4.54
N PHE A 285 -4.14 -20.22 -3.39
CA PHE A 285 -3.71 -19.17 -2.47
C PHE A 285 -2.35 -19.45 -1.83
N SER A 286 -2.04 -20.72 -1.57
CA SER A 286 -0.73 -21.12 -1.05
C SER A 286 0.38 -20.86 -2.07
N ARG A 287 0.15 -21.12 -3.36
CA ARG A 287 1.11 -20.79 -4.43
C ARG A 287 1.35 -19.28 -4.53
N LEU A 288 0.31 -18.45 -4.42
CA LEU A 288 0.46 -17.00 -4.39
C LEU A 288 1.32 -16.53 -3.20
N ARG A 289 1.09 -17.08 -1.99
CA ARG A 289 1.90 -16.80 -0.79
C ARG A 289 3.36 -17.21 -0.96
N SER A 290 3.59 -18.41 -1.47
CA SER A 290 4.94 -18.92 -1.73
C SER A 290 5.68 -18.06 -2.76
N LEU A 291 5.01 -17.67 -3.84
CA LEU A 291 5.59 -16.78 -4.85
C LEU A 291 5.96 -15.41 -4.26
N GLY A 292 5.08 -14.84 -3.41
CA GLY A 292 5.39 -13.60 -2.69
C GLY A 292 6.59 -13.71 -1.76
N SER A 293 6.73 -14.85 -1.07
CA SER A 293 7.86 -15.12 -0.17
C SER A 293 9.17 -15.25 -0.96
N LEU A 294 9.15 -15.96 -2.08
CA LEU A 294 10.31 -16.09 -2.98
C LEU A 294 10.74 -14.73 -3.56
N TRP A 295 9.77 -13.89 -3.96
CA TRP A 295 10.05 -12.55 -4.46
C TRP A 295 10.77 -11.68 -3.43
N LEU A 296 10.34 -11.74 -2.17
CA LEU A 296 10.96 -10.99 -1.07
C LEU A 296 12.34 -11.53 -0.67
N ALA A 297 12.60 -12.82 -0.91
CA ALA A 297 13.88 -13.46 -0.60
C ALA A 297 14.95 -13.25 -1.68
N ARG A 298 14.65 -12.54 -2.78
CA ARG A 298 15.62 -12.34 -3.86
C ARG A 298 16.81 -11.49 -3.35
N PRO A 299 18.06 -11.86 -3.68
CA PRO A 299 19.20 -10.99 -3.39
C PRO A 299 19.09 -9.68 -4.16
N TYR A 300 19.37 -8.56 -3.49
CA TYR A 300 19.54 -7.27 -4.17
C TYR A 300 20.90 -7.29 -4.88
N GLU A 301 20.88 -7.22 -6.21
CA GLU A 301 22.05 -6.90 -7.03
C GLU A 301 22.43 -5.43 -6.90
#